data_AF-K2G6Z6-F1
#
_entry.id   AF-K2G6Z6-F1
#
_cell.length_a   1.000
_cell.length_b   1.000
_cell.length_c   1.000
_cell.angle_alpha   90.00
_cell.angle_beta   90.00
_cell.angle_gamma   90.00
#
_symmetry.space_group_name_H-M   'P 1'
#
loop_
_entity.id
_entity.type
_entity.pdbx_description
1 polymer ?
#
loop_
_entity_poly.entity_id
_entity_poly.type
_entity_poly.pdbx_seq_one_letter_code
_entity_poly.pdbx_strand_id
1 'polypeptide(L)'
;MLSAEQVKSFSIEKRLELVKSLVGQKIEKILCKAIELSVVKYKKEVRVIIDDDKPSLDPELIKGFLIAHWYEKIEVKCWSGEDCAWVDVRFEIPE
;
A
#
# COMPACT_ATOMS: atom_id res chain seq x y z
N MET A 1 11.52 16.32 -5.20
CA MET A 1 11.15 15.51 -4.01
C MET A 1 10.53 16.44 -2.99
N LEU A 2 9.41 16.04 -2.37
CA LEU A 2 8.79 16.78 -1.27
C LEU A 2 9.54 16.45 0.04
N SER A 3 9.73 17.42 0.93
CA SER A 3 10.32 17.16 2.26
C SER A 3 9.27 16.58 3.22
N ALA A 4 9.73 15.86 4.26
CA ALA A 4 8.85 15.32 5.29
C ALA A 4 7.99 16.42 5.96
N GLU A 5 8.56 17.61 6.15
CA GLU A 5 7.85 18.77 6.72
C GLU A 5 6.77 19.31 5.77
N GLN A 6 7.03 19.34 4.46
CA GLN A 6 6.03 19.72 3.46
C GLN A 6 4.85 18.74 3.45
N VAL A 7 5.12 17.44 3.56
CA VAL A 7 4.09 16.40 3.60
C VAL A 7 3.25 16.49 4.88
N LYS A 8 3.86 16.82 6.03
CA LYS A 8 3.13 17.02 7.30
C LYS A 8 2.18 18.22 7.26
N SER A 9 2.53 19.28 6.52
CA SER A 9 1.66 20.45 6.32
C SER A 9 0.43 20.18 5.43
N PHE A 10 0.39 19.05 4.74
CA PHE A 10 -0.74 18.70 3.88
C PHE A 10 -1.91 18.15 4.69
N SER A 11 -3.11 18.38 4.15
CA SER A 11 -4.31 17.71 4.63
C SER A 11 -4.12 16.20 4.59
N ILE A 12 -4.77 15.49 5.52
CA ILE A 12 -4.72 14.03 5.60
C ILE A 12 -5.13 13.41 4.24
N GLU A 13 -6.08 14.03 3.54
CA GLU A 13 -6.54 13.59 2.21
C GLU A 13 -5.42 13.63 1.18
N LYS A 14 -4.66 14.73 1.14
CA LYS A 14 -3.55 14.88 0.19
C LYS A 14 -2.38 13.97 0.56
N ARG A 15 -2.15 13.71 1.85
CA ARG A 15 -1.18 12.69 2.31
C ARG A 15 -1.60 11.29 1.86
N LEU A 16 -2.86 10.91 2.03
CA LEU A 16 -3.39 9.61 1.60
C LEU A 16 -3.25 9.41 0.09
N GLU A 17 -3.57 10.42 -0.72
CA GLU A 17 -3.41 10.36 -2.18
C GLU A 17 -1.94 10.22 -2.61
N LEU A 18 -1.02 10.92 -1.94
CA LEU A 18 0.41 10.78 -2.21
C LEU A 18 0.93 9.40 -1.84
N VAL A 19 0.51 8.88 -0.68
CA VAL A 19 0.86 7.54 -0.21
C VAL A 19 0.31 6.48 -1.17
N LYS A 20 -0.94 6.62 -1.63
CA LYS A 20 -1.53 5.75 -2.66
C LYS A 20 -0.66 5.69 -3.91
N SER A 21 -0.26 6.85 -4.43
CA SER A 21 0.56 6.95 -5.64
C SER A 21 1.95 6.33 -5.45
N LEU A 22 2.62 6.62 -4.32
CA LEU A 22 3.96 6.11 -4.02
C LEU A 22 3.98 4.60 -3.79
N VAL A 23 3.06 4.10 -2.96
CA VAL A 23 2.95 2.68 -2.64
C VAL A 23 2.53 1.90 -3.88
N GLY A 24 1.57 2.44 -4.65
CA GLY A 24 1.17 1.90 -5.94
C GLY A 24 2.32 1.69 -6.90
N GLN A 25 3.02 2.77 -7.27
CA GLN A 25 4.15 2.72 -8.20
C GLN A 25 5.26 1.77 -7.73
N LYS A 26 5.50 1.69 -6.42
CA LYS A 26 6.53 0.81 -5.88
C LYS A 26 6.12 -0.65 -5.96
N ILE A 27 4.87 -0.97 -5.62
CA ILE A 27 4.34 -2.34 -5.72
C ILE A 27 4.27 -2.77 -7.19
N GLU A 28 3.80 -1.90 -8.10
CA GLU A 28 3.84 -2.15 -9.55
C GLU A 28 5.25 -2.46 -10.04
N LYS A 29 6.26 -1.74 -9.52
CA LYS A 29 7.66 -1.98 -9.85
C LYS A 29 8.21 -3.30 -9.27
N ILE A 30 7.79 -3.69 -8.07
CA ILE A 30 8.15 -5.00 -7.48
C ILE A 30 7.53 -6.13 -8.30
N LEU A 31 6.30 -5.94 -8.75
CA LEU A 31 5.52 -6.92 -9.48
C LEU A 31 5.76 -6.95 -10.99
N CYS A 32 6.35 -5.90 -11.54
CA CYS A 32 6.45 -5.68 -12.99
C CYS A 32 5.09 -5.74 -13.71
N LYS A 33 4.01 -5.29 -13.05
CA LYS A 33 2.66 -5.22 -13.61
C LYS A 33 1.81 -4.14 -12.96
N ALA A 34 0.75 -3.73 -13.65
CA ALA A 34 -0.25 -2.82 -13.12
C ALA A 34 -1.08 -3.49 -12.03
N ILE A 35 -1.44 -2.73 -10.99
CA ILE A 35 -2.28 -3.20 -9.88
C ILE A 35 -3.46 -2.27 -9.67
N GLU A 36 -4.55 -2.78 -9.13
CA GLU A 36 -5.65 -1.94 -8.70
C GLU A 36 -5.38 -1.35 -7.30
N LEU A 37 -5.71 -0.08 -7.07
CA LEU A 37 -5.43 0.61 -5.82
C LEU A 37 -6.69 1.27 -5.27
N SER A 38 -7.24 0.69 -4.20
CA SER A 38 -8.48 1.15 -3.57
C SER A 38 -8.24 1.63 -2.13
N VAL A 39 -8.19 2.95 -1.92
CA VAL A 39 -8.04 3.55 -0.59
C VAL A 39 -9.41 3.59 0.10
N VAL A 40 -9.56 2.81 1.17
CA VAL A 40 -10.76 2.88 2.03
C VAL A 40 -10.49 3.88 3.15
N LYS A 41 -11.22 5.00 3.13
CA LYS A 41 -11.01 6.11 4.07
C LYS A 41 -11.69 5.81 5.40
N TYR A 42 -11.04 5.02 6.26
CA TYR A 42 -11.44 4.87 7.66
C TYR A 42 -10.28 5.28 8.58
N LYS A 43 -10.42 6.42 9.27
CA LYS A 43 -9.49 6.84 10.33
C LYS A 43 -7.98 6.85 9.99
N LYS A 44 -7.59 7.15 8.74
CA LYS A 44 -6.20 7.16 8.21
C LYS A 44 -5.65 5.81 7.74
N GLU A 45 -6.52 4.79 7.63
CA GLU A 45 -6.18 3.53 6.99
C GLU A 45 -6.05 3.71 5.47
N VAL A 46 -4.99 3.11 4.91
CA VAL A 46 -4.79 2.89 3.48
C VAL A 46 -4.96 1.39 3.25
N ARG A 47 -5.84 1.05 2.30
CA ARG A 47 -6.02 -0.31 1.81
C ARG A 47 -5.48 -0.38 0.38
N VAL A 48 -4.82 -1.47 0.03
CA VAL A 48 -4.29 -1.77 -1.30
C VAL A 48 -4.66 -3.21 -1.61
N ILE A 49 -5.38 -3.42 -2.71
CA ILE A 49 -5.84 -4.75 -3.14
C ILE A 49 -5.12 -5.08 -4.43
N ILE A 50 -4.19 -6.01 -4.36
CA ILE A 50 -3.43 -6.48 -5.52
C ILE A 50 -4.16 -7.69 -6.07
N ASP A 51 -4.75 -7.56 -7.26
CA ASP A 51 -5.25 -8.70 -8.01
C ASP A 51 -4.07 -9.35 -8.76
N ASP A 52 -3.72 -10.57 -8.35
CA ASP A 52 -2.57 -11.30 -8.86
C ASP A 52 -2.96 -12.70 -9.34
N ASP A 53 -2.94 -12.88 -10.66
CA ASP A 53 -3.10 -14.16 -11.34
C ASP A 53 -2.00 -15.19 -10.98
N LYS A 54 -0.91 -14.78 -10.32
CA LYS A 54 0.18 -15.63 -9.83
C LYS A 54 0.68 -15.18 -8.45
N PRO A 55 0.54 -15.98 -7.37
CA PRO A 55 0.93 -15.60 -6.00
C PRO A 55 2.46 -15.60 -5.76
N SER A 56 3.24 -15.04 -6.68
CA SER A 56 4.69 -14.79 -6.54
C SER A 56 4.99 -13.57 -5.66
N LEU A 57 3.95 -12.86 -5.23
CA LEU A 57 4.07 -11.73 -4.32
C LEU A 57 4.52 -12.22 -2.94
N ASP A 58 5.74 -11.87 -2.55
CA ASP A 58 6.23 -12.08 -1.20
C ASP A 58 5.61 -11.01 -0.26
N PRO A 59 4.74 -11.38 0.68
CA PRO A 59 4.13 -10.46 1.62
C PRO A 59 5.15 -9.75 2.50
N GLU A 60 6.30 -10.40 2.76
CA GLU A 60 7.36 -9.87 3.60
C GLU A 60 8.06 -8.68 2.92
N LEU A 61 8.18 -8.68 1.59
CA LEU A 61 8.75 -7.55 0.84
C LEU A 61 7.89 -6.29 0.95
N ILE A 62 6.57 -6.45 0.83
CA ILE A 62 5.62 -5.34 0.99
C ILE A 62 5.66 -4.83 2.42
N LYS A 63 5.61 -5.75 3.39
CA LYS A 63 5.64 -5.40 4.82
C LYS A 63 6.93 -4.68 5.18
N GLY A 64 8.08 -5.17 4.72
CA GLY A 64 9.38 -4.55 4.93
C GLY A 64 9.48 -3.14 4.32
N PHE A 65 8.93 -2.94 3.12
CA PHE A 65 8.85 -1.60 2.51
C PHE A 65 8.00 -0.65 3.36
N LEU A 66 6.83 -1.10 3.82
CA LEU A 66 5.95 -0.26 4.63
C LEU A 66 6.56 0.11 5.97
N ILE A 67 7.24 -0.84 6.63
CA ILE A 67 8.00 -0.59 7.86
C ILE A 67 9.12 0.41 7.62
N ALA A 68 9.88 0.27 6.53
CA ALA A 68 10.97 1.18 6.19
C ALA A 68 10.50 2.63 5.95
N HIS A 69 9.21 2.82 5.64
CA HIS A 69 8.57 4.13 5.44
C HIS A 69 7.76 4.59 6.65
N TRP A 70 7.96 3.94 7.81
CA TRP A 70 7.39 4.35 9.09
C TRP A 70 5.86 4.31 9.13
N TYR A 71 5.23 3.47 8.29
CA TYR A 71 3.80 3.24 8.38
C TYR A 71 3.45 2.35 9.57
N GLU A 72 2.26 2.55 10.12
CA GLU A 72 1.80 1.87 11.34
C GLU A 72 0.69 0.86 11.03
N LYS A 73 0.39 -0.03 11.98
CA LYS A 73 -0.71 -1.02 11.89
C LYS A 73 -0.76 -1.79 10.56
N ILE A 74 0.40 -2.25 10.09
CA ILE A 74 0.54 -2.95 8.81
C ILE A 74 -0.04 -4.37 8.90
N GLU A 75 -1.04 -4.65 8.08
CA GLU A 75 -1.64 -5.97 7.87
C GLU A 75 -1.51 -6.37 6.40
N VAL A 76 -1.01 -7.58 6.13
CA VAL A 76 -0.92 -8.13 4.77
C VAL A 76 -1.59 -9.49 4.77
N LYS A 77 -2.66 -9.64 3.99
CA LYS A 77 -3.44 -10.88 3.86
C LYS A 77 -3.35 -11.37 2.43
N CYS A 78 -2.87 -12.59 2.25
CA CYS A 78 -2.91 -13.27 0.96
C CYS A 78 -4.09 -14.21 0.92
N TRP A 79 -4.87 -14.10 -0.14
CA TRP A 79 -5.97 -14.98 -0.43
C TRP A 79 -5.68 -15.69 -1.76
N SER A 80 -5.75 -17.00 -1.77
CA SER A 80 -5.67 -17.82 -2.98
C SER A 80 -6.98 -18.61 -3.09
N GLY A 81 -7.86 -18.21 -4.02
CA GLY A 81 -9.05 -18.97 -4.39
C GLY A 81 -8.82 -19.76 -5.68
N GLU A 82 -9.84 -20.52 -6.12
CA GLU A 82 -9.78 -21.31 -7.37
C GLU A 82 -9.67 -20.44 -8.64
N ASP A 83 -10.18 -19.21 -8.62
CA ASP A 83 -10.24 -18.33 -9.80
C ASP A 83 -9.27 -17.13 -9.79
N CYS A 84 -8.81 -16.66 -8.62
CA CYS A 84 -7.84 -15.56 -8.48
C CYS A 84 -7.08 -15.64 -7.15
N ALA A 85 -5.83 -15.17 -7.13
CA ALA A 85 -5.14 -14.81 -5.90
C ALA A 85 -5.15 -13.28 -5.74
N TRP A 86 -5.37 -12.80 -4.51
CA TRP A 86 -5.29 -11.37 -4.22
C TRP A 86 -4.60 -11.12 -2.89
N VAL A 87 -3.93 -9.98 -2.81
CA VAL A 87 -3.25 -9.55 -1.59
C VAL A 87 -3.85 -8.25 -1.09
N ASP A 88 -4.38 -8.29 0.13
CA ASP A 88 -4.95 -7.16 0.84
C ASP A 88 -3.92 -6.60 1.81
N VAL A 89 -3.46 -5.40 1.52
CA VAL A 89 -2.46 -4.68 2.31
C VAL A 89 -3.15 -3.50 2.98
N ARG A 90 -3.09 -3.44 4.30
CA ARG A 90 -3.66 -2.36 5.11
C ARG A 90 -2.60 -1.74 5.99
N PHE A 91 -2.60 -0.42 6.13
CA PHE A 91 -1.67 0.29 7.00
C PHE A 91 -2.17 1.70 7.31
N GLU A 92 -1.63 2.32 8.35
CA GLU A 92 -1.95 3.68 8.76
C GLU A 92 -0.76 4.63 8.53
N ILE A 93 -1.08 5.89 8.23
CA ILE A 93 -0.09 6.96 8.12
C ILE A 93 0.15 7.58 9.51
N PRO A 94 1.41 7.67 9.99
CA PRO A 94 1.74 8.29 11.27
C PRO A 94 1.42 9.80 11.28
N GLU A 95 1.25 10.36 12.48
CA GLU A 95 0.84 11.77 12.69
C GLU A 95 1.90 12.83 12.34
#